data_AF-A0A1W9YRC4-F1
#
_entry.id   AF-A0A1W9YRC4-F1
#
_cell.length_a   1.000
_cell.length_b   1.000
_cell.length_c   1.000
_cell.angle_alpha   90.00
_cell.angle_beta   90.00
_cell.angle_gamma   90.00
#
_symmetry.space_group_name_H-M   'P 1'
#
loop_
_entity.id
_entity.type
_entity.pdbx_description
1 polymer ?
#
loop_
_entity_poly.entity_id
_entity_poly.type
_entity_poly.pdbx_seq_one_letter_code
_entity_poly.pdbx_strand_id
1 'polypeptide(L)'
;KGKALALYHTKRLANPGQRIVLYAKDRGCSAPGCTLPGYYCELHHVTDWATCHTTDINNLTFACGPHHRLLQPGGWTTRKHTNGDT
;
A
#
# COMPACT_ATOMS: atom_id res chain seq x y z
N LYS A 1 4.13 21.57 1.01
CA LYS A 1 3.89 20.12 1.25
C LYS A 1 3.04 19.60 0.10
N GLY A 2 3.51 18.61 -0.67
CA GLY A 2 2.70 18.00 -1.73
C GLY A 2 1.60 17.15 -1.12
N LYS A 3 0.35 17.36 -1.52
CA LYS A 3 -0.79 16.49 -1.18
C LYS A 3 -1.05 15.61 -2.39
N ALA A 4 -1.10 14.29 -2.21
CA ALA A 4 -1.58 13.41 -3.26
C ALA A 4 -2.99 13.89 -3.64
N LEU A 5 -3.19 14.28 -4.90
CA LEU A 5 -4.54 14.45 -5.44
C LEU A 5 -5.27 13.12 -5.22
N ALA A 6 -6.52 13.18 -4.77
CA ALA A 6 -7.30 12.01 -4.36
C ALA A 6 -7.48 11.06 -5.55
N LEU A 7 -6.51 10.18 -5.75
CA LEU A 7 -6.57 9.07 -6.68
C LEU A 7 -7.37 7.98 -5.98
N TYR A 8 -8.70 8.09 -6.05
CA TYR A 8 -9.62 7.03 -5.66
C TYR A 8 -10.18 6.37 -6.92
N HIS A 9 -10.43 5.07 -6.86
CA HIS A 9 -11.11 4.38 -7.94
C HIS A 9 -11.86 3.15 -7.44
N THR A 10 -12.90 2.76 -8.18
CA THR A 10 -13.80 1.64 -7.86
C THR A 10 -13.30 0.28 -8.38
N LYS A 11 -12.20 0.24 -9.13
CA LYS A 11 -11.53 -1.02 -9.46
C LYS A 11 -10.62 -1.44 -8.31
N ARG A 12 -10.58 -2.75 -8.07
CA ARG A 12 -9.72 -3.38 -7.06
C ARG A 12 -8.23 -3.11 -7.30
N LEU A 13 -7.78 -3.14 -8.55
CA LEU A 13 -6.37 -2.96 -8.85
C LEU A 13 -6.00 -1.48 -8.88
N ALA A 14 -4.85 -1.17 -8.29
CA ALA A 14 -4.29 0.17 -8.34
C ALA A 14 -3.87 0.55 -9.76
N ASN A 15 -4.08 1.82 -10.10
CA ASN A 15 -3.70 2.37 -11.39
C ASN A 15 -2.21 2.78 -11.41
N PRO A 16 -1.62 3.03 -12.59
CA PRO A 16 -0.21 3.42 -12.70
C PRO A 16 0.16 4.69 -11.91
N GLY A 17 -0.73 5.69 -11.86
CA GLY A 17 -0.49 6.93 -11.10
C GLY A 17 -0.39 6.67 -9.59
N GLN A 18 -1.22 5.78 -9.05
CA GLN A 18 -1.16 5.36 -7.65
C GLN A 18 0.15 4.64 -7.35
N ARG A 19 0.62 3.77 -8.26
CA ARG A 19 1.91 3.11 -8.12
C ARG A 19 3.08 4.10 -8.12
N ILE A 20 3.03 5.14 -8.98
CA ILE A 20 4.03 6.22 -9.00
C ILE A 20 4.07 6.98 -7.67
N VAL A 21 2.91 7.28 -7.07
CA VAL A 21 2.86 7.95 -5.77
C VAL A 21 3.52 7.09 -4.68
N LEU A 22 3.28 5.77 -4.66
CA LEU A 22 3.92 4.88 -3.68
C LEU A 22 5.43 4.73 -3.91
N TYR A 23 5.92 4.79 -5.16
CA TYR A 23 7.36 4.84 -5.41
C TYR A 23 8.02 6.05 -4.75
N ALA A 24 7.36 7.20 -4.75
CA ALA A 24 7.89 8.40 -4.10
C ALA A 24 7.79 8.33 -2.57
N LYS A 25 6.71 7.72 -2.05
CA LYS A 25 6.39 7.67 -0.62
C LYS A 25 7.10 6.54 0.11
N ASP A 26 6.83 5.30 -0.28
CA ASP A 26 7.27 4.10 0.44
C ASP A 26 8.64 3.62 -0.08
N ARG A 27 8.94 3.86 -1.37
CA ARG A 27 10.16 3.46 -2.12
C ARG A 27 10.39 1.95 -2.24
N GLY A 28 9.84 1.16 -1.32
CA GLY A 28 10.00 -0.28 -1.19
C GLY A 28 8.92 -0.89 -0.33
N CYS A 29 9.07 -2.16 0.01
CA CYS A 29 8.16 -2.84 0.93
C CYS A 29 8.11 -2.10 2.27
N SER A 30 6.90 -1.84 2.77
CA SER A 30 6.70 -1.14 4.04
C SER A 30 6.88 -2.02 5.29
N ALA A 31 7.20 -3.31 5.12
CA ALA A 31 7.46 -4.17 6.26
C ALA A 31 8.73 -3.70 7.00
N PRO A 32 8.72 -3.62 8.35
CA PRO A 32 9.85 -3.11 9.12
C PRO A 32 11.17 -3.81 8.75
N GLY A 33 12.18 -3.03 8.38
CA GLY A 33 13.52 -3.53 8.03
C GLY A 33 13.63 -4.17 6.63
N CYS A 34 12.56 -4.24 5.85
CA CYS A 34 12.64 -4.75 4.48
C CYS A 34 13.27 -3.73 3.53
N THR A 35 14.20 -4.18 2.68
CA THR A 35 14.90 -3.33 1.71
C THR A 35 14.50 -3.61 0.27
N LEU A 36 13.50 -4.47 0.03
CA LEU A 36 13.05 -4.79 -1.33
C LEU A 36 12.44 -3.56 -2.00
N PRO A 37 12.92 -3.20 -3.21
CA PRO A 37 12.41 -2.02 -3.90
C PRO A 37 10.98 -2.23 -4.38
N GLY A 38 10.24 -1.14 -4.57
CA GLY A 38 8.81 -1.17 -4.94
C GLY A 38 8.55 -1.92 -6.26
N TYR A 39 9.56 -2.05 -7.12
CA TYR A 39 9.51 -2.84 -8.35
C TYR A 39 9.14 -4.31 -8.10
N TYR A 40 9.65 -4.92 -7.03
CA TYR A 40 9.33 -6.29 -6.62
C TYR A 40 8.17 -6.35 -5.61
N CYS A 41 7.43 -5.25 -5.45
CA CYS A 41 6.32 -5.15 -4.53
C CYS A 41 4.97 -5.07 -5.25
N GLU A 42 4.00 -5.71 -4.62
CA GLU A 42 2.58 -5.59 -4.91
C GLU A 42 1.99 -4.39 -4.15
N LEU A 43 0.88 -3.84 -4.64
CA LEU A 43 0.13 -2.82 -3.90
C LEU A 43 -0.89 -3.52 -3.01
N HIS A 44 -0.81 -3.23 -1.72
CA HIS A 44 -1.64 -3.82 -0.69
C HIS A 44 -2.61 -2.75 -0.14
N HIS A 45 -3.89 -3.11 -0.01
CA HIS A 45 -4.88 -2.29 0.69
C HIS A 45 -4.73 -2.47 2.19
N VAL A 46 -4.45 -1.39 2.92
CA VAL A 46 -4.31 -1.41 4.38
C VAL A 46 -5.63 -1.77 5.06
N THR A 47 -6.74 -1.21 4.58
CA THR A 47 -8.08 -1.73 4.85
C THR A 47 -8.48 -2.65 3.71
N ASP A 48 -8.79 -3.91 4.00
CA ASP A 48 -9.12 -4.92 2.98
C ASP A 48 -10.09 -4.39 1.93
N TRP A 49 -9.81 -4.71 0.66
CA TRP A 49 -10.68 -4.34 -0.47
C TRP A 49 -12.13 -4.78 -0.26
N ALA A 50 -12.33 -5.97 0.31
CA ALA A 50 -13.65 -6.52 0.60
C ALA A 50 -14.46 -5.68 1.61
N THR A 51 -13.80 -4.80 2.35
CA THR A 51 -14.42 -3.91 3.34
C THR A 51 -14.53 -2.48 2.82
N CYS A 52 -13.47 -1.95 2.20
CA CYS A 52 -13.44 -0.54 1.79
C CYS A 52 -14.00 -0.28 0.38
N HIS A 53 -14.04 -1.29 -0.48
CA HIS A 53 -14.50 -1.23 -1.88
C HIS A 53 -13.90 -0.09 -2.72
N THR A 54 -12.77 0.45 -2.28
CA THR A 54 -12.12 1.61 -2.87
C THR A 54 -10.62 1.42 -2.88
N THR A 55 -10.01 1.85 -3.98
CA THR A 55 -8.57 1.86 -4.13
C THR A 55 -8.16 3.32 -4.00
N ASP A 56 -8.01 3.76 -2.75
CA ASP A 56 -7.52 5.10 -2.40
C ASP A 56 -6.02 5.02 -2.12
N ILE A 57 -5.23 5.87 -2.76
CA ILE A 57 -3.78 5.96 -2.56
C ILE A 57 -3.36 6.12 -1.09
N ASN A 58 -4.20 6.75 -0.26
CA ASN A 58 -3.92 6.92 1.18
C ASN A 58 -4.14 5.62 1.98
N ASN A 59 -4.90 4.67 1.42
CA ASN A 59 -5.17 3.35 1.98
C ASN A 59 -4.36 2.24 1.28
N LEU A 60 -3.36 2.59 0.47
CA LEU A 60 -2.44 1.65 -0.18
C LEU A 60 -1.02 1.73 0.41
N THR A 61 -0.29 0.62 0.31
CA THR A 61 1.15 0.51 0.60
C THR A 61 1.83 -0.50 -0.32
N PHE A 62 3.15 -0.53 -0.35
CA PHE A 62 3.91 -1.62 -0.97
C PHE A 62 4.14 -2.81 -0.03
N ALA A 63 3.88 -4.02 -0.52
CA ALA A 63 4.25 -5.26 0.14
C ALA A 63 4.98 -6.19 -0.84
N CYS A 64 6.16 -6.69 -0.48
CA CYS A 64 6.82 -7.74 -1.27
C CYS A 64 6.11 -9.09 -1.08
N GLY A 65 6.27 -10.02 -2.02
CA GLY A 65 5.60 -11.31 -1.98
C GLY A 65 5.69 -12.07 -0.64
N PRO A 66 6.88 -12.19 0.00
CA PRO A 66 7.00 -12.82 1.31
C PRO A 66 6.19 -12.13 2.40
N HIS A 67 6.30 -10.81 2.56
CA HIS A 67 5.58 -10.07 3.59
C HIS A 67 4.08 -9.96 3.30
N HIS A 68 3.67 -9.90 2.03
CA HIS A 68 2.26 -9.87 1.67
C HIS A 68 1.54 -11.16 2.10
N ARG A 69 2.20 -12.33 2.02
CA ARG A 69 1.63 -13.59 2.51
C ARG A 69 1.47 -13.66 4.02
N LEU A 70 2.18 -12.83 4.78
CA LEU A 70 2.00 -12.75 6.23
C LEU A 70 0.68 -12.05 6.63
N LEU A 71 0.10 -11.28 5.69
CA LEU A 71 -1.14 -10.52 5.85
C LEU A 71 -2.35 -11.42 5.57
N GLN A 72 -2.53 -12.40 6.45
CA GLN A 72 -3.63 -13.36 6.41
C GLN A 72 -4.53 -13.21 7.66
N PRO A 73 -5.76 -13.73 7.66
CA PRO A 73 -6.61 -13.72 8.84
C PRO A 73 -5.90 -14.29 10.08
N GLY A 74 -5.86 -13.53 11.18
CA GLY A 74 -5.16 -13.90 12.41
C GLY A 74 -3.62 -13.78 12.35
N GLY A 75 -3.07 -13.28 11.24
CA GLY A 75 -1.65 -13.04 11.04
C GLY A 75 -1.24 -11.58 11.30
N TRP A 76 -0.26 -11.12 10.53
CA TRP A 76 0.21 -9.75 10.60
C TRP A 76 -0.82 -8.78 10.04
N THR A 77 -0.85 -7.57 10.60
CA THR A 77 -1.72 -6.49 10.12
C THR A 77 -0.90 -5.29 9.71
N THR A 78 -1.43 -4.54 8.75
CA THR A 78 -0.85 -3.29 8.27
C THR A 78 -1.66 -2.12 8.85
N ARG A 79 -1.02 -1.02 9.21
CA ARG A 79 -1.71 0.22 9.60
C ARG A 79 -1.01 1.44 9.02
N LYS A 80 -1.72 2.55 8.87
CA LYS A 80 -1.13 3.85 8.56
C LYS A 80 -0.85 4.62 9.86
N HIS A 81 0.34 5.19 9.98
CA HIS A 81 0.69 6.11 11.04
C HIS A 81 0.09 7.51 10.77
N THR A 82 -0.02 8.34 11.81
CA THR A 82 -0.58 9.70 11.71
C THR A 82 0.25 10.63 10.81
N ASN A 83 1.53 10.33 10.63
CA ASN A 83 2.42 11.03 9.70
C ASN A 83 2.25 10.57 8.23
N GLY A 84 1.42 9.56 7.98
CA GLY A 84 1.12 9.00 6.66
C GLY A 84 1.94 7.77 6.28
N ASP A 85 2.96 7.40 7.06
CA ASP A 85 3.78 6.23 6.77
C ASP A 85 3.02 4.92 7.06
N THR A 86 3.51 3.81 6.51
CA THR A 86 3.03 2.45 6.84
C THR A 86 4.08 1.70 7.62
#